data_AF-A0A434R3Z6-F1
#
_entry.id   AF-A0A434R3Z6-F1
#
_cell.length_a   1.000
_cell.length_b   1.000
_cell.length_c   1.000
_cell.angle_alpha   90.00
_cell.angle_beta   90.00
_cell.angle_gamma   90.00
#
_symmetry.space_group_name_H-M   'P 1'
#
loop_
_entity.id
_entity.type
_entity.pdbx_description
1 polymer ?
#
loop_
_entity_poly.entity_id
_entity_poly.type
_entity_poly.pdbx_seq_one_letter_code
_entity_poly.pdbx_strand_id
1 'polypeptide(L)'
;SATNQVVNEVTPVLSAALPSGERFQCVLPPAAPDGGAISIRKQVIMDMTLGDYAKMGAFEQTAMGSGLALSAEERQLAEMLHDTSPLEFLQHAVRNRISLIVSGGTSTGKTTFLNALLKIIPSHERIITIEDTRELKPATQNTVTLLASKGDQGLARVTPQQLLEASLRMRPDRLLLGELRGAETFSFLQAINTGHPGSLTTVHANSARSAYERLALMVMQSNVGLSRSEILDYLREVIPVVVQMVRGDWDHLAQVVEDLAAG
;
A
#
# COMPACT_ATOMS: atom_id res chain seq x y z
N SER A 1 -29.55 3.64 18.21
CA SER A 1 -28.41 3.94 17.31
C SER A 1 -28.27 2.80 16.32
N ALA A 2 -27.86 3.05 15.08
CA ALA A 2 -27.98 2.10 13.97
C ALA A 2 -26.97 0.92 13.97
N THR A 3 -26.04 0.87 14.92
CA THR A 3 -25.05 -0.21 15.04
C THR A 3 -24.79 -0.55 16.51
N ASN A 4 -24.98 -1.82 16.88
CA ASN A 4 -24.74 -2.35 18.24
C ASN A 4 -23.23 -2.61 18.52
N GLN A 5 -22.36 -1.78 17.93
CA GLN A 5 -20.91 -1.96 17.99
C GLN A 5 -20.33 -1.23 19.21
N VAL A 6 -19.42 -1.89 19.91
CA VAL A 6 -18.68 -1.33 21.05
C VAL A 6 -17.29 -0.93 20.56
N VAL A 7 -16.89 0.30 20.85
CA VAL A 7 -15.52 0.80 20.60
C VAL A 7 -14.88 1.20 21.92
N ASN A 8 -13.66 0.72 22.17
CA ASN A 8 -12.87 1.01 23.37
C ASN A 8 -11.39 0.68 23.10
N GLU A 9 -10.52 0.82 24.10
CA GLU A 9 -9.08 0.57 23.97
C GLU A 9 -8.72 -0.88 23.59
N VAL A 10 -9.59 -1.86 23.88
CA VAL A 10 -9.41 -3.27 23.54
C VAL A 10 -9.91 -3.58 22.11
N THR A 11 -11.05 -2.98 21.73
CA THR A 11 -11.65 -3.03 20.39
C THR A 11 -11.71 -1.63 19.77
N PRO A 12 -10.57 -1.08 19.30
CA PRO A 12 -10.45 0.34 18.99
C PRO A 12 -10.95 0.74 17.61
N VAL A 13 -11.33 -0.21 16.76
CA VAL A 13 -11.77 0.06 15.38
C VAL A 13 -13.30 0.05 15.31
N LEU A 14 -13.88 1.12 14.77
CA LEU A 14 -15.32 1.28 14.58
C LEU A 14 -15.63 1.67 13.13
N SER A 15 -16.54 0.93 12.49
CA SER A 15 -17.05 1.24 11.14
C SER A 15 -18.57 1.35 11.21
N ALA A 16 -19.11 2.54 10.96
CA ALA A 16 -20.53 2.83 11.13
C ALA A 16 -21.07 3.73 10.00
N ALA A 17 -22.38 3.95 10.02
CA ALA A 17 -23.04 4.98 9.24
C ALA A 17 -23.62 6.05 10.19
N LEU A 18 -23.45 7.32 9.84
CA LEU A 18 -24.12 8.42 10.55
C LEU A 18 -25.62 8.42 10.24
N PRO A 19 -26.46 9.08 11.06
CA PRO A 19 -27.91 9.15 10.81
C PRO A 19 -28.29 9.73 9.43
N SER A 20 -27.42 10.59 8.88
CA SER A 20 -27.55 11.20 7.55
C SER A 20 -27.00 10.33 6.41
N GLY A 21 -26.51 9.12 6.69
CA GLY A 21 -26.08 8.12 5.69
C GLY A 21 -24.59 8.14 5.34
N GLU A 22 -23.82 9.12 5.82
CA GLU A 22 -22.37 9.14 5.61
C GLU A 22 -21.70 7.95 6.27
N ARG A 23 -20.64 7.46 5.61
CA ARG A 23 -19.79 6.42 6.20
C ARG A 23 -18.86 7.05 7.23
N PHE A 24 -18.79 6.45 8.39
CA PHE A 24 -17.95 6.86 9.51
C PHE A 24 -16.96 5.75 9.84
N GLN A 25 -15.68 6.09 9.86
CA GLN A 25 -14.59 5.22 10.32
C GLN A 25 -13.89 5.89 11.49
N CYS A 26 -13.64 5.15 12.55
CA CYS A 26 -12.84 5.59 13.68
C CYS A 26 -11.85 4.50 14.11
N VAL A 27 -10.65 4.92 14.49
CA VAL A 27 -9.66 4.10 15.19
C VAL A 27 -9.20 4.86 16.43
N LEU A 28 -9.41 4.30 17.61
CA LEU A 28 -9.02 4.91 18.89
C LEU A 28 -7.60 4.50 19.30
N PRO A 29 -6.97 5.24 20.23
CA PRO A 29 -5.82 4.72 20.97
C PRO A 29 -6.18 3.40 21.69
N PRO A 30 -5.22 2.47 21.84
CA PRO A 30 -3.80 2.59 21.46
C PRO A 30 -3.51 2.25 19.99
N ALA A 31 -4.48 1.78 19.22
CA ALA A 31 -4.28 1.39 17.81
C ALA A 31 -4.01 2.57 16.88
N ALA A 32 -4.42 3.78 17.25
CA ALA A 32 -4.01 5.02 16.61
C ALA A 32 -3.34 5.90 17.67
N PRO A 33 -2.00 5.80 17.87
CA PRO A 33 -1.31 6.38 19.02
C PRO A 33 -1.31 7.90 19.07
N ASP A 34 -1.51 8.58 17.93
CA ASP A 34 -1.49 10.05 17.82
C ASP A 34 -2.85 10.69 18.17
N GLY A 35 -3.53 10.18 19.21
CA GLY A 35 -4.81 10.70 19.68
C GLY A 35 -6.05 10.14 18.98
N GLY A 36 -5.90 9.11 18.16
CA GLY A 36 -7.00 8.53 17.38
C GLY A 36 -7.11 9.09 15.96
N ALA A 37 -7.95 8.44 15.15
CA ALA A 37 -8.20 8.85 13.77
C ALA A 37 -9.66 8.66 13.40
N ILE A 38 -10.26 9.68 12.77
CA ILE A 38 -11.64 9.67 12.29
C ILE A 38 -11.65 10.01 10.80
N SER A 39 -12.48 9.31 10.03
CA SER A 39 -12.78 9.60 8.63
C SER A 39 -14.28 9.56 8.39
N ILE A 40 -14.80 10.60 7.75
CA ILE A 40 -16.21 10.69 7.36
C ILE A 40 -16.27 10.86 5.85
N ARG A 41 -16.90 9.89 5.18
CA ARG A 41 -17.12 9.95 3.73
C ARG A 41 -18.56 10.38 3.47
N LYS A 42 -18.71 11.62 3.05
CA LYS A 42 -19.95 12.15 2.47
C LYS A 42 -20.24 11.48 1.14
N GLN A 43 -21.47 11.00 0.96
CA GLN A 43 -21.96 10.60 -0.36
C GLN A 43 -22.49 11.85 -1.05
N VAL A 44 -21.77 12.30 -2.08
CA VAL A 44 -22.27 13.33 -3.00
C VAL A 44 -22.55 12.60 -4.30
N ILE A 45 -23.83 12.37 -4.58
CA ILE A 45 -24.27 11.85 -5.87
C ILE A 45 -24.76 13.07 -6.64
N MET A 46 -24.02 13.46 -7.67
CA MET A 46 -24.47 14.50 -8.60
C MET A 46 -25.33 13.84 -9.67
N ASP A 47 -26.51 14.42 -9.93
CA ASP A 47 -27.36 14.01 -11.04
C ASP A 47 -26.80 14.62 -12.33
N MET A 48 -26.02 13.83 -13.06
CA MET A 48 -25.31 14.26 -14.27
C MET A 48 -25.63 13.32 -15.43
N THR A 49 -25.88 13.88 -16.61
CA THR A 49 -26.04 13.11 -17.84
C THR A 49 -24.69 12.86 -18.51
N LEU A 50 -24.59 11.86 -19.38
CA LEU A 50 -23.41 11.66 -20.22
C LEU A 50 -23.09 12.91 -21.08
N GLY A 51 -24.11 13.68 -21.47
CA GLY A 51 -23.93 14.93 -22.21
C GLY A 51 -23.23 16.02 -21.38
N ASP A 52 -23.40 16.03 -20.06
CA ASP A 52 -22.73 16.98 -19.18
C ASP A 52 -21.25 16.64 -19.05
N TYR A 53 -20.90 15.35 -18.93
CA TYR A 53 -19.51 14.89 -19.01
C TYR A 53 -18.86 15.24 -20.34
N ALA A 54 -19.59 15.10 -21.45
CA ALA A 54 -19.07 15.47 -22.77
C ALA A 54 -18.76 16.97 -22.88
N LYS A 55 -19.65 17.84 -22.38
CA LYS A 55 -19.42 19.30 -22.34
C LYS A 55 -18.24 19.69 -21.44
N MET A 56 -17.95 18.89 -20.42
CA MET A 56 -16.78 19.07 -19.53
C MET A 56 -15.48 18.53 -20.14
N GLY A 57 -15.52 18.00 -21.36
CA GLY A 57 -14.33 17.45 -22.03
C GLY A 57 -13.90 16.08 -21.50
N ALA A 58 -14.72 15.39 -20.71
CA ALA A 58 -14.35 14.11 -20.07
C ALA A 58 -13.96 13.01 -21.08
N PHE A 59 -14.37 13.16 -22.35
CA PHE A 59 -14.09 12.19 -23.41
C PHE A 59 -12.98 12.62 -24.38
N GLU A 60 -12.37 13.80 -24.21
CA GLU A 60 -11.39 14.35 -25.17
C GLU A 60 -10.09 13.55 -25.23
N GLN A 61 -9.71 12.90 -24.13
CA GLN A 61 -8.50 12.06 -24.02
C GLN A 61 -8.83 10.57 -23.84
N THR A 62 -10.05 10.14 -24.16
CA THR A 62 -10.43 8.73 -24.03
C THR A 62 -9.81 7.91 -25.15
N ALA A 63 -8.83 7.07 -24.82
CA ALA A 63 -8.34 6.04 -25.73
C ALA A 63 -9.39 4.92 -25.85
N MET A 64 -9.79 4.60 -27.09
CA MET A 64 -10.65 3.46 -27.41
C MET A 64 -9.82 2.49 -28.26
N GLY A 65 -9.56 1.29 -27.75
CA GLY A 65 -8.74 0.31 -28.45
C GLY A 65 -8.89 -1.11 -27.89
N SER A 66 -8.54 -2.09 -28.72
CA SER A 66 -8.46 -3.50 -28.34
C SER A 66 -6.99 -3.87 -28.09
N GLY A 67 -6.59 -3.99 -26.82
CA GLY A 67 -5.27 -4.51 -26.45
C GLY A 67 -4.75 -3.92 -25.14
N LEU A 68 -4.13 -4.79 -24.32
CA LEU A 68 -3.35 -4.41 -23.15
C LEU A 68 -1.96 -3.98 -23.62
N ALA A 69 -1.84 -2.78 -24.19
CA ALA A 69 -0.54 -2.18 -24.42
C ALA A 69 -0.07 -1.50 -23.12
N LEU A 70 1.24 -1.56 -22.83
CA LEU A 70 1.83 -0.80 -21.73
C LEU A 70 1.39 0.66 -21.84
N SER A 71 0.97 1.22 -20.71
CA SER A 71 0.74 2.65 -20.49
C SER A 71 2.02 3.45 -20.81
N ALA A 72 1.86 4.75 -21.05
CA ALA A 72 3.01 5.61 -21.32
C ALA A 72 3.99 5.62 -20.13
N GLU A 73 3.43 5.56 -18.92
CA GLU A 73 4.15 5.49 -17.65
C GLU A 73 4.96 4.19 -17.52
N GLU A 74 4.37 3.04 -17.85
CA GLU A 74 5.07 1.75 -17.81
C GLU A 74 6.22 1.69 -18.82
N ARG A 75 6.05 2.25 -20.03
CA ARG A 75 7.14 2.33 -21.02
C ARG A 75 8.28 3.21 -20.53
N GLN A 76 7.95 4.37 -19.96
CA GLN A 76 8.95 5.28 -19.42
C GLN A 76 9.73 4.62 -18.28
N LEU A 77 9.05 3.90 -17.38
CA LEU A 77 9.70 3.18 -16.28
C LEU A 77 10.67 2.11 -16.81
N ALA A 78 10.25 1.35 -17.82
CA ALA A 78 11.09 0.34 -18.47
C ALA A 78 12.34 0.93 -19.14
N GLU A 79 12.21 2.08 -19.82
CA GLU A 79 13.34 2.79 -20.42
C GLU A 79 14.34 3.27 -19.36
N MET A 80 13.84 3.77 -18.22
CA MET A 80 14.68 4.27 -17.14
C MET A 80 15.57 3.19 -16.50
N LEU A 81 15.18 1.91 -16.52
CA LEU A 81 16.01 0.82 -15.99
C LEU A 81 17.39 0.73 -16.64
N HIS A 82 17.47 1.05 -17.94
CA HIS A 82 18.68 0.87 -18.72
C HIS A 82 19.53 2.15 -18.76
N ASP A 83 18.89 3.31 -18.75
CA ASP A 83 19.55 4.58 -19.09
C ASP A 83 19.69 5.57 -17.92
N THR A 84 19.22 5.22 -16.70
CA THR A 84 19.26 6.14 -15.55
C THR A 84 19.90 5.53 -14.29
N SER A 85 20.25 6.38 -13.34
CA SER A 85 20.77 5.90 -12.05
C SER A 85 19.66 5.25 -11.21
N PRO A 86 19.98 4.25 -10.35
CA PRO A 86 18.99 3.65 -9.45
C PRO A 86 18.27 4.67 -8.55
N LEU A 87 18.95 5.77 -8.19
CA LEU A 87 18.34 6.85 -7.42
C LEU A 87 17.26 7.58 -8.22
N GLU A 88 17.54 7.96 -9.47
CA GLU A 88 16.57 8.65 -10.33
C GLU A 88 15.38 7.75 -10.64
N PHE A 89 15.64 6.47 -10.93
CA PHE A 89 14.60 5.45 -11.10
C PHE A 89 13.67 5.38 -9.87
N LEU A 90 14.23 5.21 -8.67
CA LEU A 90 13.42 5.13 -7.45
C LEU A 90 12.68 6.43 -7.12
N GLN A 91 13.29 7.58 -7.39
CA GLN A 91 12.62 8.87 -7.25
C GLN A 91 11.42 8.99 -8.19
N HIS A 92 11.58 8.56 -9.45
CA HIS A 92 10.53 8.55 -10.45
C HIS A 92 9.41 7.58 -10.06
N ALA A 93 9.76 6.34 -9.71
CA ALA A 93 8.82 5.30 -9.28
C ALA A 93 7.97 5.79 -8.09
N VAL A 94 8.60 6.35 -7.04
CA VAL A 94 7.86 6.86 -5.88
C VAL A 94 6.97 8.04 -6.27
N ARG A 95 7.45 9.02 -7.04
CA ARG A 95 6.66 10.21 -7.43
C ARG A 95 5.44 9.84 -8.28
N ASN A 96 5.58 8.84 -9.15
CA ASN A 96 4.50 8.38 -10.04
C ASN A 96 3.64 7.27 -9.44
N ARG A 97 3.70 7.06 -8.12
CA ARG A 97 2.89 6.07 -7.40
C ARG A 97 3.06 4.65 -7.95
N ILE A 98 4.28 4.27 -8.31
CA ILE A 98 4.61 2.87 -8.57
C ILE A 98 4.75 2.15 -7.25
N SER A 99 3.99 1.06 -7.07
CA SER A 99 4.07 0.20 -5.89
C SER A 99 5.41 -0.55 -5.89
N LEU A 100 6.07 -0.60 -4.74
CA LEU A 100 7.37 -1.27 -4.61
C LEU A 100 7.51 -1.93 -3.25
N ILE A 101 8.32 -3.00 -3.21
CA ILE A 101 8.68 -3.67 -1.97
C ILE A 101 10.18 -3.55 -1.70
N VAL A 102 10.53 -3.30 -0.45
CA VAL A 102 11.91 -3.37 0.02
C VAL A 102 12.12 -4.74 0.67
N SER A 103 12.93 -5.59 0.04
CA SER A 103 13.30 -6.90 0.55
C SER A 103 14.71 -6.95 1.11
N GLY A 104 15.04 -7.98 1.89
CA GLY A 104 16.30 -8.06 2.64
C GLY A 104 16.24 -8.94 3.88
N GLY A 105 17.39 -9.48 4.27
CA GLY A 105 17.56 -10.24 5.52
C GLY A 105 17.29 -9.39 6.78
N THR A 106 17.37 -10.02 7.95
CA THR A 106 17.27 -9.30 9.22
C THR A 106 18.44 -8.32 9.38
N SER A 107 18.16 -7.13 9.91
CA SER A 107 19.17 -6.08 10.15
C SER A 107 19.93 -5.60 8.90
N THR A 108 19.30 -5.68 7.72
CA THR A 108 19.86 -5.17 6.45
C THR A 108 19.46 -3.72 6.14
N GLY A 109 18.81 -3.03 7.08
CA GLY A 109 18.43 -1.62 6.90
C GLY A 109 17.16 -1.37 6.08
N LYS A 110 16.32 -2.40 5.81
CA LYS A 110 15.06 -2.26 5.03
C LYS A 110 14.20 -1.09 5.47
N THR A 111 13.88 -1.00 6.75
CA THR A 111 13.02 0.06 7.28
C THR A 111 13.68 1.43 7.17
N THR A 112 15.00 1.50 7.33
CA THR A 112 15.78 2.72 7.12
C THR A 112 15.71 3.19 5.66
N PHE A 113 15.90 2.27 4.72
CA PHE A 113 15.80 2.56 3.29
C PHE A 113 14.38 2.95 2.89
N LEU A 114 13.38 2.21 3.37
CA LEU A 114 11.97 2.54 3.17
C LEU A 114 11.67 3.96 3.67
N ASN A 115 12.12 4.33 4.87
CA ASN A 115 11.99 5.69 5.39
C ASN A 115 12.67 6.77 4.53
N ALA A 116 13.73 6.43 3.79
CA ALA A 116 14.32 7.34 2.81
C ALA A 116 13.39 7.53 1.60
N LEU A 117 12.79 6.47 1.09
CA LEU A 117 11.78 6.53 0.03
C LEU A 117 10.55 7.34 0.45
N LEU A 118 10.11 7.22 1.72
CA LEU A 118 8.94 7.95 2.22
C LEU A 118 9.11 9.48 2.17
N LYS A 119 10.34 9.98 2.16
CA LYS A 119 10.65 11.42 2.05
C LYS A 119 10.46 11.96 0.63
N ILE A 120 10.40 11.08 -0.36
CA ILE A 120 10.19 11.44 -1.77
C ILE A 120 8.69 11.65 -2.06
N ILE A 121 7.82 11.03 -1.26
CA ILE A 121 6.36 11.11 -1.44
C ILE A 121 5.90 12.58 -1.38
N PRO A 122 5.09 13.05 -2.35
CA PRO A 122 4.58 14.42 -2.34
C PRO A 122 3.83 14.77 -1.04
N SER A 123 4.10 15.96 -0.50
CA SER A 123 3.58 16.37 0.82
C SER A 123 2.05 16.53 0.90
N HIS A 124 1.38 16.63 -0.24
CA HIS A 124 -0.09 16.75 -0.32
C HIS A 124 -0.81 15.40 -0.19
N GLU A 125 -0.08 14.28 -0.30
CA GLU A 125 -0.67 12.96 -0.21
C GLU A 125 -0.98 12.57 1.24
N ARG A 126 -2.14 11.96 1.41
CA ARG A 126 -2.58 11.34 2.65
C ARG A 126 -2.02 9.94 2.77
N ILE A 127 -1.29 9.69 3.84
CA ILE A 127 -0.64 8.41 4.10
C ILE A 127 -1.28 7.74 5.30
N ILE A 128 -1.47 6.42 5.21
CA ILE A 128 -1.78 5.59 6.37
C ILE A 128 -0.68 4.55 6.54
N THR A 129 -0.05 4.51 7.71
CA THR A 129 0.91 3.46 8.08
C THR A 129 0.25 2.39 8.95
N ILE A 130 0.58 1.12 8.72
CA ILE A 130 0.14 -0.02 9.53
C ILE A 130 1.38 -0.80 9.94
N GLU A 131 1.64 -0.88 11.25
CA GLU A 131 2.88 -1.43 11.79
C GLU A 131 2.62 -2.17 13.10
N ASP A 132 3.46 -3.15 13.46
CA ASP A 132 3.43 -3.75 14.80
C ASP A 132 4.15 -2.83 15.83
N THR A 133 5.18 -2.13 15.39
CA THR A 133 5.95 -1.16 16.18
C THR A 133 6.21 0.05 15.30
N ARG A 134 6.09 1.25 15.87
CA ARG A 134 6.24 2.50 15.11
C ARG A 134 7.67 2.72 14.66
N GLU A 135 7.95 2.50 13.38
CA GLU A 135 9.26 2.70 12.76
C GLU A 135 9.20 3.63 11.53
N LEU A 136 8.08 3.65 10.82
CA LEU A 136 7.88 4.48 9.64
C LEU A 136 7.68 5.95 10.02
N LYS A 137 8.32 6.83 9.26
CA LYS A 137 8.38 8.28 9.46
C LYS A 137 8.16 8.99 8.12
N PRO A 138 6.94 8.93 7.55
CA PRO A 138 6.62 9.75 6.38
C PRO A 138 6.80 11.24 6.69
N ALA A 139 7.24 12.01 5.70
CA ALA A 139 7.47 13.44 5.87
C ALA A 139 6.17 14.28 5.83
N THR A 140 5.08 13.72 5.31
CA THR A 140 3.78 14.39 5.18
C THR A 140 3.05 14.51 6.52
N GLN A 141 2.48 15.69 6.76
CA GLN A 141 1.68 15.96 7.96
C GLN A 141 0.33 15.23 7.94
N ASN A 142 -0.21 14.91 6.76
CA ASN A 142 -1.47 14.18 6.62
C ASN A 142 -1.23 12.67 6.70
N THR A 143 -0.59 12.24 7.79
CA THR A 143 -0.26 10.85 8.07
C THR A 143 -1.10 10.35 9.23
N VAL A 144 -1.71 9.17 9.08
CA VAL A 144 -2.29 8.41 10.19
C VAL A 144 -1.43 7.18 10.43
N THR A 145 -0.87 7.05 11.63
CA THR A 145 -0.17 5.84 12.06
C THR A 145 -1.15 4.91 12.78
N LEU A 146 -1.20 3.66 12.34
CA LEU A 146 -1.98 2.60 12.96
C LEU A 146 -1.07 1.47 13.45
N LEU A 147 -1.29 1.02 14.69
CA LEU A 147 -0.50 -0.01 15.34
C LEU A 147 -1.31 -1.27 15.58
N ALA A 148 -0.84 -2.38 15.01
CA ALA A 148 -1.37 -3.70 15.28
C ALA A 148 -0.86 -4.20 16.64
N SER A 149 -1.70 -4.94 17.36
CA SER A 149 -1.35 -5.54 18.65
C SER A 149 -2.15 -6.82 18.82
N LYS A 150 -1.45 -7.92 19.13
CA LYS A 150 -2.07 -9.23 19.35
C LYS A 150 -2.54 -9.45 20.79
N GLY A 151 -2.92 -8.40 21.52
CA GLY A 151 -3.47 -8.49 22.88
C GLY A 151 -2.51 -8.96 23.98
N ASP A 152 -1.42 -9.64 23.61
CA ASP A 152 -0.27 -10.02 24.42
C ASP A 152 0.87 -9.00 24.35
N GLN A 153 0.95 -8.25 23.24
CA GLN A 153 1.91 -7.17 23.00
C GLN A 153 1.37 -5.77 23.38
N GLY A 154 0.10 -5.66 23.75
CA GLY A 154 -0.56 -4.40 24.08
C GLY A 154 -2.04 -4.56 24.45
N LEU A 155 -2.68 -3.48 24.91
CA LEU A 155 -4.08 -3.47 25.36
C LEU A 155 -5.08 -3.77 24.23
N ALA A 156 -4.79 -3.28 23.01
CA ALA A 156 -5.63 -3.53 21.84
C ALA A 156 -5.46 -4.95 21.30
N ARG A 157 -6.56 -5.56 20.87
CA ARG A 157 -6.60 -6.83 20.13
C ARG A 157 -6.97 -6.56 18.68
N VAL A 158 -6.02 -6.02 17.92
CA VAL A 158 -6.25 -5.63 16.54
C VAL A 158 -5.13 -6.14 15.64
N THR A 159 -5.51 -6.84 14.58
CA THR A 159 -4.59 -7.43 13.62
C THR A 159 -4.24 -6.44 12.50
N PRO A 160 -3.09 -6.62 11.80
CA PRO A 160 -2.78 -5.84 10.60
C PRO A 160 -3.89 -5.91 9.55
N GLN A 161 -4.51 -7.07 9.37
CA GLN A 161 -5.67 -7.26 8.48
C GLN A 161 -6.85 -6.34 8.84
N GLN A 162 -7.21 -6.24 10.12
CA GLN A 162 -8.31 -5.37 10.56
C GLN A 162 -7.98 -3.88 10.35
N LEU A 163 -6.74 -3.48 10.61
CA LEU A 163 -6.30 -2.09 10.37
C LEU A 163 -6.25 -1.77 8.88
N LEU A 164 -5.87 -2.74 8.05
CA LEU A 164 -5.88 -2.62 6.60
C LEU A 164 -7.30 -2.36 6.09
N GLU A 165 -8.26 -3.19 6.48
CA GLU A 165 -9.68 -3.01 6.11
C GLU A 165 -10.27 -1.68 6.60
N ALA A 166 -9.87 -1.22 7.80
CA ALA A 166 -10.25 0.09 8.32
C ALA A 166 -9.66 1.22 7.47
N SER A 167 -8.39 1.09 7.08
CA SER A 167 -7.65 2.08 6.30
C SER A 167 -8.28 2.35 4.94
N LEU A 168 -8.85 1.33 4.29
CA LEU A 168 -9.58 1.51 3.01
C LEU A 168 -10.80 2.44 3.12
N ARG A 169 -11.32 2.65 4.34
CA ARG A 169 -12.42 3.58 4.63
C ARG A 169 -11.94 4.97 5.07
N MET A 170 -10.63 5.15 5.18
CA MET A 170 -9.97 6.37 5.65
C MET A 170 -9.38 7.23 4.51
N ARG A 171 -9.70 6.86 3.26
CA ARG A 171 -9.31 7.55 2.03
C ARG A 171 -7.79 7.88 1.97
N PRO A 172 -6.91 6.89 2.13
CA PRO A 172 -5.49 7.11 1.89
C PRO A 172 -5.24 7.38 0.40
N ASP A 173 -4.26 8.24 0.10
CA ASP A 173 -3.62 8.26 -1.22
C ASP A 173 -2.58 7.13 -1.31
N ARG A 174 -1.92 6.80 -0.18
CA ARG A 174 -1.03 5.64 -0.04
C ARG A 174 -1.26 4.86 1.24
N LEU A 175 -1.12 3.55 1.12
CA LEU A 175 -1.18 2.61 2.21
C LEU A 175 0.21 2.00 2.42
N LEU A 176 0.79 2.19 3.59
CA LEU A 176 2.13 1.70 3.92
C LEU A 176 2.04 0.65 5.00
N LEU A 177 2.44 -0.58 4.69
CA LEU A 177 2.57 -1.62 5.70
C LEU A 177 4.04 -1.70 6.07
N GLY A 178 4.37 -1.66 7.36
CA GLY A 178 5.77 -1.76 7.81
C GLY A 178 6.43 -3.05 7.32
N GLU A 179 5.69 -4.16 7.38
CA GLU A 179 6.14 -5.46 6.88
C GLU A 179 4.94 -6.35 6.54
N LEU A 180 5.04 -7.12 5.45
CA LEU A 180 4.12 -8.22 5.15
C LEU A 180 4.61 -9.53 5.79
N ARG A 181 3.74 -10.15 6.59
CA ARG A 181 4.07 -11.33 7.42
C ARG A 181 3.06 -12.46 7.29
N GLY A 182 1.83 -12.22 6.83
CA GLY A 182 0.81 -13.26 6.81
C GLY A 182 -0.44 -12.91 6.00
N ALA A 183 -1.60 -13.18 6.60
CA ALA A 183 -2.91 -13.18 5.95
C ALA A 183 -3.30 -11.82 5.33
N GLU A 184 -2.73 -10.72 5.81
CA GLU A 184 -2.93 -9.38 5.27
C GLU A 184 -2.37 -9.19 3.86
N THR A 185 -1.48 -10.08 3.40
CA THR A 185 -0.80 -9.96 2.12
C THR A 185 -1.77 -9.89 0.95
N PHE A 186 -2.76 -10.80 0.86
CA PHE A 186 -3.68 -10.80 -0.26
C PHE A 186 -4.58 -9.55 -0.29
N SER A 187 -5.10 -9.17 0.88
CA SER A 187 -5.89 -7.93 1.04
C SER A 187 -5.07 -6.69 0.67
N PHE A 188 -3.79 -6.68 1.02
CA PHE A 188 -2.88 -5.59 0.67
C PHE A 188 -2.72 -5.51 -0.85
N LEU A 189 -2.44 -6.63 -1.51
CA LEU A 189 -2.31 -6.69 -2.97
C LEU A 189 -3.60 -6.23 -3.67
N GLN A 190 -4.77 -6.65 -3.19
CA GLN A 190 -6.05 -6.16 -3.71
C GLN A 190 -6.21 -4.66 -3.52
N ALA A 191 -5.87 -4.13 -2.33
CA ALA A 191 -6.00 -2.71 -2.03
C ALA A 191 -5.18 -1.83 -2.98
N ILE A 192 -3.96 -2.26 -3.28
CA ILE A 192 -3.03 -1.48 -4.11
C ILE A 192 -3.37 -1.59 -5.59
N ASN A 193 -3.89 -2.74 -6.05
CA ASN A 193 -4.38 -2.92 -7.42
C ASN A 193 -5.68 -2.15 -7.71
N THR A 194 -6.56 -2.00 -6.72
CA THR A 194 -7.94 -1.52 -6.94
C THR A 194 -8.16 -0.03 -6.65
N GLY A 195 -7.15 0.69 -6.14
CA GLY A 195 -7.32 2.13 -5.88
C GLY A 195 -6.32 2.82 -4.96
N HIS A 196 -5.26 2.13 -4.53
CA HIS A 196 -4.23 2.71 -3.67
C HIS A 196 -2.82 2.43 -4.21
N PRO A 197 -2.50 2.85 -5.45
CA PRO A 197 -1.19 2.63 -6.04
C PRO A 197 -0.10 3.39 -5.28
N GLY A 198 1.16 3.03 -5.50
CA GLY A 198 2.30 3.72 -4.87
C GLY A 198 2.51 3.34 -3.41
N SER A 199 1.83 2.29 -2.98
CA SER A 199 1.96 1.69 -1.67
C SER A 199 3.31 1.00 -1.56
N LEU A 200 3.94 1.14 -0.38
CA LEU A 200 5.30 0.68 -0.11
C LEU A 200 5.26 -0.23 1.12
N THR A 201 6.02 -1.31 1.09
CA THR A 201 6.13 -2.24 2.22
C THR A 201 7.48 -2.93 2.26
N THR A 202 7.77 -3.67 3.33
CA THR A 202 8.94 -4.52 3.42
C THR A 202 8.59 -6.00 3.50
N VAL A 203 9.51 -6.86 3.06
CA VAL A 203 9.39 -8.30 3.20
C VAL A 203 10.76 -8.95 3.44
N HIS A 204 10.84 -9.93 4.35
CA HIS A 204 12.10 -10.64 4.57
C HIS A 204 12.38 -11.65 3.46
N ALA A 205 13.41 -11.40 2.65
CA ALA A 205 13.90 -12.38 1.69
C ALA A 205 15.39 -12.20 1.41
N ASN A 206 16.01 -13.27 0.88
CA ASN A 206 17.43 -13.31 0.55
C ASN A 206 17.73 -12.92 -0.92
N SER A 207 16.68 -12.70 -1.71
CA SER A 207 16.76 -12.22 -3.09
C SER A 207 15.41 -11.66 -3.51
N ALA A 208 15.38 -10.83 -4.56
CA ALA A 208 14.13 -10.32 -5.12
C ALA A 208 13.20 -11.45 -5.57
N ARG A 209 13.74 -12.49 -6.22
CA ARG A 209 12.98 -13.70 -6.57
C ARG A 209 12.35 -14.33 -5.33
N SER A 210 13.14 -14.53 -4.27
CA SER A 210 12.64 -15.09 -3.01
C SER A 210 11.59 -14.20 -2.33
N ALA A 211 11.59 -12.89 -2.59
CA ALA A 211 10.55 -11.98 -2.09
C ALA A 211 9.18 -12.31 -2.71
N TYR A 212 9.11 -12.44 -4.03
CA TYR A 212 7.89 -12.88 -4.72
C TYR A 212 7.42 -14.27 -4.26
N GLU A 213 8.35 -15.23 -4.14
CA GLU A 213 8.02 -16.58 -3.62
C GLU A 213 7.40 -16.52 -2.23
N ARG A 214 7.94 -15.67 -1.35
CA ARG A 214 7.44 -15.54 0.02
C ARG A 214 6.06 -14.89 0.06
N LEU A 215 5.83 -13.85 -0.75
CA LEU A 215 4.51 -13.24 -0.90
C LEU A 215 3.51 -14.26 -1.46
N ALA A 216 3.91 -15.05 -2.46
CA ALA A 216 3.05 -16.08 -3.03
C ALA A 216 2.64 -17.13 -1.97
N LEU A 217 3.58 -17.58 -1.13
CA LEU A 217 3.28 -18.48 -0.02
C LEU A 217 2.30 -17.86 0.99
N MET A 218 2.45 -16.57 1.33
CA MET A 218 1.51 -15.86 2.21
C MET A 218 0.11 -15.78 1.61
N VAL A 219 0.00 -15.51 0.31
CA VAL A 219 -1.28 -15.49 -0.40
C VAL A 219 -1.90 -16.90 -0.45
N MET A 220 -1.11 -17.94 -0.70
CA MET A 220 -1.62 -19.32 -0.69
C MET A 220 -2.24 -19.71 0.66
N GLN A 221 -1.71 -19.20 1.79
CA GLN A 221 -2.27 -19.43 3.12
C GLN A 221 -3.65 -18.78 3.32
N SER A 222 -4.01 -17.77 2.53
CA SER A 222 -5.33 -17.14 2.55
C SER A 222 -6.41 -17.93 1.77
N ASN A 223 -6.05 -19.07 1.17
CA ASN A 223 -6.93 -20.02 0.50
C ASN A 223 -7.82 -19.41 -0.60
N VAL A 224 -7.22 -18.54 -1.42
CA VAL A 224 -7.90 -17.79 -2.51
C VAL A 224 -8.23 -18.62 -3.75
N GLY A 225 -7.91 -19.92 -3.77
CA GLY A 225 -8.22 -20.82 -4.89
C GLY A 225 -7.37 -20.62 -6.15
N LEU A 226 -6.30 -19.82 -6.07
CA LEU A 226 -5.35 -19.59 -7.17
C LEU A 226 -4.16 -20.54 -7.07
N SER A 227 -3.65 -20.96 -8.23
CA SER A 227 -2.37 -21.67 -8.34
C SER A 227 -1.20 -20.75 -8.01
N ARG A 228 -0.05 -21.34 -7.65
CA ARG A 228 1.18 -20.58 -7.38
C ARG A 228 1.62 -19.73 -8.57
N SER A 229 1.46 -20.22 -9.81
CA SER A 229 1.80 -19.46 -11.02
C SER A 229 0.91 -18.24 -11.18
N GLU A 230 -0.41 -18.40 -11.05
CA GLU A 230 -1.36 -17.28 -11.15
C GLU A 230 -1.09 -16.21 -10.08
N ILE A 231 -0.72 -16.63 -8.86
CA ILE A 231 -0.35 -15.70 -7.78
C ILE A 231 0.94 -14.94 -8.12
N LEU A 232 1.95 -15.61 -8.67
CA LEU A 232 3.21 -14.96 -9.06
C LEU A 232 3.00 -13.98 -10.21
N ASP A 233 2.17 -14.32 -11.18
CA ASP A 233 1.85 -13.42 -12.30
C ASP A 233 1.10 -12.19 -11.80
N TYR A 234 0.09 -12.38 -10.94
CA TYR A 234 -0.61 -11.29 -10.27
C TYR A 234 0.33 -10.40 -9.42
N LEU A 235 1.27 -11.00 -8.70
CA LEU A 235 2.23 -10.27 -7.88
C LEU A 235 3.13 -9.35 -8.72
N ARG A 236 3.59 -9.80 -9.88
CA ARG A 236 4.45 -9.00 -10.77
C ARG A 236 3.70 -7.83 -11.38
N GLU A 237 2.43 -8.03 -11.75
CA GLU A 237 1.56 -6.96 -12.25
C GLU A 237 1.33 -5.89 -11.18
N VAL A 238 1.05 -6.33 -9.95
CA VAL A 238 0.67 -5.42 -8.86
C VAL A 238 1.87 -4.74 -8.19
N ILE A 239 3.02 -5.41 -8.16
CA ILE A 239 4.26 -4.94 -7.55
C ILE A 239 5.39 -5.13 -8.57
N PRO A 240 5.59 -4.16 -9.49
CA PRO A 240 6.60 -4.27 -10.54
C PRO A 240 8.03 -4.11 -10.02
N VAL A 241 8.22 -3.41 -8.88
CA VAL A 241 9.55 -3.04 -8.38
C VAL A 241 9.88 -3.72 -7.05
N VAL A 242 11.01 -4.43 -7.01
CA VAL A 242 11.58 -5.02 -5.80
C VAL A 242 12.97 -4.45 -5.55
N VAL A 243 13.17 -3.81 -4.40
CA VAL A 243 14.49 -3.36 -3.95
C VAL A 243 15.05 -4.37 -2.96
N GLN A 244 16.06 -5.14 -3.36
CA GLN A 244 16.74 -6.12 -2.52
C GLN A 244 17.92 -5.48 -1.78
N MET A 245 17.80 -5.38 -0.46
CA MET A 245 18.87 -4.96 0.44
C MET A 245 19.82 -6.12 0.74
N VAL A 246 21.12 -5.91 0.53
CA VAL A 246 22.20 -6.88 0.81
C VAL A 246 23.21 -6.24 1.77
N ARG A 247 23.82 -7.06 2.63
CA ARG A 247 24.88 -6.61 3.55
C ARG A 247 26.21 -6.49 2.77
N GLY A 248 26.84 -5.32 2.79
CA GLY A 248 28.14 -5.04 2.16
C GLY A 248 29.12 -4.36 3.11
N ASP A 249 30.39 -4.25 2.68
CA ASP A 249 31.52 -3.71 3.47
C ASP A 249 31.45 -2.19 3.70
N TRP A 250 30.66 -1.48 2.88
CA TRP A 250 30.20 -0.11 3.11
C TRP A 250 28.68 -0.09 2.92
N ASP A 251 27.97 0.48 3.91
CA ASP A 251 26.52 0.50 4.10
C ASP A 251 25.64 0.06 2.90
N HIS A 252 25.05 -1.12 3.06
CA HIS A 252 23.86 -1.65 2.37
C HIS A 252 23.77 -1.45 0.85
N LEU A 253 24.22 -2.45 0.09
CA LEU A 253 24.01 -2.50 -1.35
C LEU A 253 22.52 -2.84 -1.63
N ALA A 254 21.80 -1.89 -2.22
CA ALA A 254 20.44 -2.12 -2.74
C ALA A 254 20.54 -2.57 -4.20
N GLN A 255 20.18 -3.82 -4.49
CA GLN A 255 19.93 -4.27 -5.84
C GLN A 255 18.48 -3.97 -6.19
N VAL A 256 18.24 -3.05 -7.13
CA VAL A 256 16.90 -2.84 -7.69
C VAL A 256 16.69 -3.93 -8.73
N VAL A 257 15.68 -4.78 -8.51
CA VAL A 257 15.22 -5.78 -9.46
C VAL A 257 13.82 -5.36 -9.85
N GLU A 258 13.68 -4.92 -11.09
CA GLU A 258 12.39 -4.78 -11.73
C GLU A 258 12.12 -6.08 -12.50
N ASP A 259 10.98 -6.70 -12.23
CA ASP A 259 10.45 -7.82 -13.01
C ASP A 259 9.16 -7.31 -13.66
N LEU A 260 9.30 -6.27 -14.51
CA LEU A 260 8.32 -6.01 -15.56
C LEU A 260 8.36 -7.25 -16.45
N ALA A 261 7.50 -8.22 -16.14
CA ALA A 261 7.44 -9.45 -16.89
C ALA A 261 7.29 -9.13 -18.37
N ALA A 262 8.29 -9.56 -19.14
CA ALA A 262 8.17 -10.17 -20.45
C ALA A 262 6.88 -9.83 -21.21
N GLY A 263 6.99 -8.85 -22.11
CA GLY A 263 6.36 -8.98 -23.43
C GLY A 263 7.11 -10.03 -24.25
#